data_AF-A0A803LVD0-F1
#
_entry.id   AF-A0A803LVD0-F1
#
_cell.length_a   1.000
_cell.length_b   1.000
_cell.length_c   1.000
_cell.angle_alpha   90.00
_cell.angle_beta   90.00
_cell.angle_gamma   90.00
#
_symmetry.space_group_name_H-M   'P 1'
#
loop_
_entity.id
_entity.type
_entity.pdbx_description
1 polymer ?
#
loop_
_entity_poly.entity_id
_entity_poly.type
_entity_poly.pdbx_seq_one_letter_code
_entity_poly.pdbx_strand_id
1 'polypeptide(L)'
;MIRENPKAVVRDGEQYEQMLANLQNMKIPFSGEECFGQYVDLHECYNRYINSKFGHPINYVVYLDNFPAIDTIPSKYKATAQYKEYREGVLAYLMSFLDRTKPLMFLDRVFKSVESEFEERWTVERGKKRPRTTTTVDDVIEQFDGCSTVESLIELGPMKLNEALNTLGLKSGGTVYQRAERLLLVKNTPLEKLGRKHFKKEKDYCCKETALIEAKVNKLCELLKDVLERTRERVRNRQGMTFDELVRDRDADHEILVHDIGSDNADEKRDCNPLKLPLGWDGKPIPYWLYKLYGLNQEFKCEICGNFTYKGRRDYEKHFHGARHQHGMSCLGIPNTKSFHDIARIDDAKELWQQIQLRKGLSLWQPDVLEEYEDAEGNVYNKKTYNDLVRQGIIQV
;
A
#
# COMPACT_ATOMS: atom_id res chain seq x y z
N MET A 1 62.77 8.41 -13.21
CA MET A 1 62.07 7.28 -13.86
C MET A 1 61.01 6.76 -12.91
N ILE A 2 59.82 7.33 -12.97
CA ILE A 2 58.67 6.90 -12.17
C ILE A 2 58.02 5.77 -12.98
N ARG A 3 58.09 4.55 -12.47
CA ARG A 3 57.41 3.39 -13.05
C ARG A 3 55.93 3.52 -12.73
N GLU A 4 55.13 3.93 -13.70
CA GLU A 4 53.69 3.74 -13.66
C GLU A 4 53.40 2.24 -13.77
N ASN A 5 52.68 1.70 -12.79
CA ASN A 5 52.17 0.33 -12.82
C ASN A 5 50.93 0.28 -13.74
N PRO A 6 50.96 -0.45 -14.87
CA PRO A 6 49.77 -0.63 -15.70
C PRO A 6 49.08 -1.89 -15.21
N LYS A 7 48.13 -1.75 -14.26
CA LYS A 7 47.07 -2.73 -13.92
C LYS A 7 46.36 -2.29 -12.63
N ALA A 8 45.62 -1.21 -12.69
CA ALA A 8 44.41 -1.09 -11.88
C ALA A 8 43.25 -1.31 -12.83
N VAL A 9 42.92 -2.58 -13.11
CA VAL A 9 41.55 -2.90 -13.52
C VAL A 9 40.73 -2.53 -12.31
N VAL A 10 40.11 -1.34 -12.33
CA VAL A 10 39.16 -0.92 -11.31
C VAL A 10 38.14 -2.05 -11.26
N ARG A 11 38.09 -2.76 -10.13
CA ARG A 11 37.05 -3.74 -9.90
C ARG A 11 35.79 -2.93 -9.63
N ASP A 12 35.12 -2.52 -10.70
CA ASP A 12 33.84 -1.84 -10.64
C ASP A 12 32.78 -2.67 -9.86
N GLY A 13 33.06 -3.96 -9.62
CA GLY A 13 32.23 -4.88 -8.83
C GLY A 13 31.83 -4.34 -7.45
N GLU A 14 32.73 -3.72 -6.68
CA GLU A 14 32.35 -3.16 -5.36
C GLU A 14 31.41 -1.96 -5.49
N GLN A 15 31.57 -1.16 -6.57
CA GLN A 15 30.66 -0.05 -6.86
C GLN A 15 29.30 -0.56 -7.35
N TYR A 16 29.27 -1.61 -8.17
CA TYR A 16 28.04 -2.28 -8.58
C TYR A 16 27.32 -2.93 -7.40
N GLU A 17 28.04 -3.59 -6.48
CA GLU A 17 27.47 -4.16 -5.25
C GLU A 17 26.88 -3.08 -4.34
N GLN A 18 27.57 -1.95 -4.16
CA GLN A 18 27.03 -0.81 -3.42
C GLN A 18 25.81 -0.20 -4.12
N MET A 19 25.82 -0.10 -5.45
CA MET A 19 24.71 0.43 -6.22
C MET A 19 23.49 -0.50 -6.17
N LEU A 20 23.71 -1.82 -6.23
CA LEU A 20 22.68 -2.84 -6.06
C LEU A 20 22.10 -2.84 -4.64
N ALA A 21 22.96 -2.72 -3.61
CA ALA A 21 22.51 -2.61 -2.22
C ALA A 21 21.70 -1.33 -1.98
N ASN A 22 22.06 -0.21 -2.62
CA ASN A 22 21.30 1.02 -2.55
C ASN A 22 19.95 0.92 -3.28
N LEU A 23 19.90 0.22 -4.42
CA LEU A 23 18.66 -0.04 -5.15
C LEU A 23 17.73 -1.00 -4.40
N GLN A 24 18.27 -2.05 -3.77
CA GLN A 24 17.49 -2.98 -2.92
C GLN A 24 16.88 -2.28 -1.71
N ASN A 25 17.58 -1.29 -1.13
CA ASN A 25 17.10 -0.54 0.02
C ASN A 25 16.25 0.69 -0.35
N MET A 26 16.06 0.99 -1.64
CA MET A 26 15.26 2.13 -2.09
C MET A 26 13.78 1.84 -1.90
N LYS A 27 13.20 2.37 -0.83
CA LYS A 27 11.74 2.34 -0.61
C LYS A 27 11.06 3.33 -1.54
N ILE A 28 10.39 2.83 -2.57
CA ILE A 28 9.54 3.65 -3.43
C ILE A 28 8.25 3.96 -2.64
N PRO A 29 7.94 5.24 -2.37
CA PRO A 29 6.82 5.59 -1.52
C PRO A 29 5.51 5.40 -2.30
N PHE A 30 4.81 4.29 -2.10
CA PHE A 30 3.42 4.11 -2.55
C PHE A 30 2.45 4.30 -1.38
N SER A 31 1.30 4.89 -1.65
CA SER A 31 0.17 4.87 -0.71
C SER A 31 -0.39 3.46 -0.61
N GLY A 32 -0.95 3.08 0.53
CA GLY A 32 -1.60 1.79 0.72
C GLY A 32 -2.73 1.55 -0.30
N GLU A 33 -3.44 2.60 -0.70
CA GLU A 33 -4.51 2.52 -1.71
C GLU A 33 -3.98 2.34 -3.14
N GLU A 34 -2.72 2.69 -3.43
CA GLU A 34 -2.12 2.54 -4.76
C GLU A 34 -1.67 1.09 -5.04
N CYS A 35 -1.49 0.27 -3.99
CA CYS A 35 -1.05 -1.13 -4.07
C CYS A 35 0.12 -1.33 -5.05
N PHE A 36 1.26 -0.66 -4.78
CA PHE A 36 2.46 -0.64 -5.63
C PHE A 36 2.23 -0.27 -7.11
N GLY A 37 1.23 0.59 -7.36
CA GLY A 37 0.94 1.05 -8.72
C GLY A 37 -0.08 0.20 -9.47
N GLN A 38 -0.72 -0.76 -8.81
CA GLN A 38 -1.86 -1.46 -9.38
C GLN A 38 -3.04 -0.51 -9.62
N TYR A 39 -3.23 0.44 -8.71
CA TYR A 39 -4.31 1.42 -8.71
C TYR A 39 -3.78 2.84 -8.52
N VAL A 40 -4.58 3.83 -8.91
CA VAL A 40 -4.31 5.26 -8.65
C VAL A 40 -5.21 5.79 -7.55
N ASP A 41 -4.64 6.51 -6.60
CA ASP A 41 -5.39 7.20 -5.56
C ASP A 41 -5.76 8.61 -6.01
N LEU A 42 -7.00 8.76 -6.50
CA LEU A 42 -7.56 10.04 -6.90
C LEU A 42 -8.45 10.68 -5.83
N HIS A 43 -8.45 10.14 -4.60
CA HIS A 43 -9.34 10.62 -3.55
C HIS A 43 -8.98 12.04 -3.10
N GLU A 44 -7.68 12.36 -3.01
CA GLU A 44 -7.23 13.73 -2.72
C GLU A 44 -7.65 14.72 -3.82
N CYS A 45 -7.54 14.31 -5.09
CA CYS A 45 -7.98 15.11 -6.23
C CYS A 45 -9.50 15.35 -6.19
N TYR A 46 -10.28 14.32 -5.86
CA TYR A 46 -11.72 14.44 -5.66
C TYR A 46 -12.08 15.43 -4.54
N ASN A 47 -11.40 15.36 -3.40
CA ASN A 47 -11.63 16.28 -2.28
C ASN A 47 -11.33 17.73 -2.68
N ARG A 48 -10.23 17.97 -3.41
CA ARG A 48 -9.92 19.31 -3.96
C ARG A 48 -10.97 19.77 -4.96
N TYR A 49 -11.49 18.86 -5.80
CA TYR A 49 -12.55 19.17 -6.76
C TYR A 49 -13.83 19.62 -6.05
N ILE A 50 -14.31 18.88 -5.06
CA ILE A 50 -15.54 19.22 -4.31
C ILE A 50 -15.39 20.55 -3.58
N ASN A 51 -14.23 20.79 -2.98
CA ASN A 51 -13.97 22.02 -2.22
C ASN A 51 -13.74 23.25 -3.11
N SER A 52 -13.71 23.09 -4.43
CA SER A 52 -13.47 24.17 -5.39
C SER A 52 -14.77 24.85 -5.83
N LYS A 53 -14.66 26.09 -6.32
CA LYS A 53 -15.81 26.85 -6.86
C LYS A 53 -16.33 26.32 -8.21
N PHE A 54 -15.53 25.51 -8.89
CA PHE A 54 -15.89 24.92 -10.18
C PHE A 54 -16.41 23.49 -10.05
N GLY A 55 -16.21 22.87 -8.89
CA GLY A 55 -16.80 21.59 -8.54
C GLY A 55 -18.28 21.71 -8.21
N HIS A 56 -18.94 20.57 -8.21
CA HIS A 56 -20.33 20.40 -7.79
C HIS A 56 -20.44 19.11 -6.97
N PRO A 57 -21.44 18.97 -6.08
CA PRO A 57 -21.60 17.79 -5.25
C PRO A 57 -21.84 16.54 -6.11
N ILE A 58 -20.84 15.68 -6.22
CA ILE A 58 -20.89 14.38 -6.92
C ILE A 58 -20.25 13.31 -6.07
N ASN A 59 -20.68 12.07 -6.27
CA ASN A 59 -20.05 10.90 -5.64
C ASN A 59 -18.69 10.60 -6.28
N TYR A 60 -17.81 9.94 -5.52
CA TYR A 60 -16.47 9.57 -5.97
C TYR A 60 -16.48 8.70 -7.24
N VAL A 61 -17.42 7.76 -7.35
CA VAL A 61 -17.57 6.90 -8.55
C VAL A 61 -17.87 7.73 -9.79
N VAL A 62 -18.80 8.68 -9.67
CA VAL A 62 -19.17 9.59 -10.76
C VAL A 62 -18.01 10.50 -11.14
N TYR A 63 -17.20 10.92 -10.16
CA TYR A 63 -15.97 11.67 -10.41
C TYR A 63 -14.96 10.84 -11.22
N LEU A 64 -14.70 9.59 -10.81
CA LEU A 64 -13.76 8.71 -11.51
C LEU A 64 -14.21 8.40 -12.94
N ASP A 65 -15.49 8.19 -13.18
CA ASP A 65 -16.04 7.90 -14.50
C ASP A 65 -15.84 9.07 -15.48
N ASN A 66 -15.97 10.29 -14.98
CA ASN A 66 -15.78 11.49 -15.78
C ASN A 66 -14.31 11.95 -15.86
N PHE A 67 -13.43 11.50 -14.97
CA PHE A 67 -12.02 11.92 -14.92
C PHE A 67 -11.30 11.66 -16.26
N PRO A 68 -10.55 12.64 -16.83
CA PRO A 68 -10.14 13.94 -16.28
C PRO A 68 -11.12 15.12 -16.44
N ALA A 69 -12.31 14.89 -17.02
CA ALA A 69 -13.45 15.81 -17.07
C ALA A 69 -13.10 17.23 -17.56
N ILE A 70 -12.33 17.35 -18.64
CA ILE A 70 -11.85 18.66 -19.11
C ILE A 70 -12.95 19.46 -19.81
N ASP A 71 -13.84 18.77 -20.53
CA ASP A 71 -14.90 19.40 -21.33
C ASP A 71 -16.13 19.81 -20.52
N THR A 72 -16.37 19.14 -19.38
CA THR A 72 -17.51 19.42 -18.51
C THR A 72 -17.35 20.72 -17.73
N ILE A 73 -16.12 21.22 -17.56
CA ILE A 73 -15.83 22.41 -16.76
C ILE A 73 -15.99 23.67 -17.62
N PRO A 74 -16.90 24.60 -17.24
CA PRO A 74 -17.11 25.84 -17.97
C PRO A 74 -15.84 26.67 -18.12
N SER A 75 -15.62 27.23 -19.32
CA SER A 75 -14.47 28.07 -19.67
C SER A 75 -14.23 29.25 -18.68
N LYS A 76 -15.31 29.78 -18.08
CA LYS A 76 -15.22 30.83 -17.05
C LYS A 76 -14.36 30.45 -15.84
N TYR A 77 -14.35 29.17 -15.46
CA TYR A 77 -13.59 28.69 -14.32
C TYR A 77 -12.17 28.26 -14.69
N LYS A 78 -11.96 27.87 -15.95
CA LYS A 78 -10.62 27.46 -16.44
C LYS A 78 -9.57 28.56 -16.31
N ALA A 79 -9.97 29.82 -16.38
CA ALA A 79 -9.08 30.97 -16.19
C ALA A 79 -8.80 31.32 -14.71
N THR A 80 -9.39 30.60 -13.75
CA THR A 80 -9.24 30.86 -12.31
C THR A 80 -7.98 30.18 -11.77
N ALA A 81 -7.25 30.85 -10.88
CA ALA A 81 -6.06 30.30 -10.22
C ALA A 81 -6.33 28.95 -9.53
N GLN A 82 -7.46 28.82 -8.81
CA GLN A 82 -7.86 27.57 -8.15
C GLN A 82 -7.95 26.37 -9.10
N TYR A 83 -8.39 26.59 -10.35
CA TYR A 83 -8.47 25.53 -11.34
C TYR A 83 -7.08 25.14 -11.86
N LYS A 84 -6.23 26.15 -12.10
CA LYS A 84 -4.84 25.93 -12.51
C LYS A 84 -4.08 25.13 -11.45
N GLU A 85 -4.16 25.52 -10.18
CA GLU A 85 -3.55 24.80 -9.05
C GLU A 85 -4.06 23.36 -8.93
N TYR A 86 -5.37 23.15 -9.08
CA TYR A 86 -5.95 21.81 -9.09
C TYR A 86 -5.37 20.95 -10.22
N ARG A 87 -5.27 21.50 -11.45
CA ARG A 87 -4.73 20.76 -12.60
C ARG A 87 -3.25 20.51 -12.51
N GLU A 88 -2.47 21.45 -11.98
CA GLU A 88 -1.05 21.26 -11.67
C GLU A 88 -0.86 20.16 -10.62
N GLY A 89 -1.70 20.13 -9.58
CA GLY A 89 -1.70 19.06 -8.58
C GLY A 89 -2.03 17.68 -9.17
N VAL A 90 -3.03 17.59 -10.05
CA VAL A 90 -3.36 16.35 -10.77
C VAL A 90 -2.19 15.91 -11.66
N LEU A 91 -1.62 16.85 -12.43
CA LEU A 91 -0.48 16.56 -13.30
C LEU A 91 0.72 16.04 -12.50
N ALA A 92 1.08 16.73 -11.41
CA ALA A 92 2.20 16.35 -10.55
C ALA A 92 1.99 14.97 -9.91
N TYR A 93 0.77 14.65 -9.48
CA TYR A 93 0.45 13.33 -8.94
C TYR A 93 0.62 12.23 -10.00
N LEU A 94 0.04 12.41 -11.20
CA LEU A 94 0.14 11.42 -12.28
C LEU A 94 1.58 11.25 -12.79
N MET A 95 2.36 12.33 -12.82
CA MET A 95 3.80 12.27 -13.13
C MET A 95 4.55 11.43 -12.10
N SER A 96 4.41 11.76 -10.81
CA SER A 96 5.03 11.00 -9.72
C SER A 96 4.60 9.52 -9.72
N PHE A 97 3.35 9.24 -10.02
CA PHE A 97 2.85 7.86 -10.16
C PHE A 97 3.53 7.12 -11.32
N LEU A 98 3.69 7.76 -12.48
CA LEU A 98 4.37 7.15 -13.62
C LEU A 98 5.87 6.97 -13.40
N ASP A 99 6.53 7.92 -12.76
CA ASP A 99 7.96 7.79 -12.42
C ASP A 99 8.19 6.61 -11.46
N ARG A 100 7.29 6.40 -10.50
CA ARG A 100 7.34 5.27 -9.56
C ARG A 100 7.03 3.92 -10.22
N THR A 101 6.06 3.88 -11.14
CA THR A 101 5.59 2.62 -11.75
C THR A 101 6.34 2.21 -13.01
N LYS A 102 6.83 3.18 -13.78
CA LYS A 102 7.50 2.97 -15.07
C LYS A 102 8.71 3.91 -15.21
N PRO A 103 9.76 3.77 -14.37
CA PRO A 103 10.91 4.68 -14.36
C PRO A 103 11.70 4.70 -15.68
N LEU A 104 11.56 3.66 -16.51
CA LEU A 104 12.19 3.60 -17.84
C LEU A 104 11.43 4.39 -18.91
N MET A 105 10.28 4.98 -18.57
CA MET A 105 9.55 5.87 -19.45
C MET A 105 10.10 7.29 -19.35
N PHE A 106 10.73 7.77 -20.42
CA PHE A 106 11.21 9.14 -20.50
C PHE A 106 10.06 10.13 -20.72
N LEU A 107 9.42 10.58 -19.64
CA LEU A 107 8.30 11.52 -19.66
C LEU A 107 8.65 12.83 -20.40
N ASP A 108 9.90 13.29 -20.31
CA ASP A 108 10.36 14.48 -21.04
C ASP A 108 10.17 14.39 -22.56
N ARG A 109 10.40 13.20 -23.14
CA ARG A 109 10.22 12.98 -24.58
C ARG A 109 8.73 13.01 -24.94
N VAL A 110 7.91 12.39 -24.08
CA VAL A 110 6.45 12.41 -24.24
C VAL A 110 5.93 13.84 -24.17
N PHE A 111 6.36 14.63 -23.19
CA PHE A 111 5.93 16.02 -23.06
C PHE A 111 6.40 16.91 -24.21
N LYS A 112 7.63 16.73 -24.73
CA LYS A 112 8.08 17.46 -25.92
C LYS A 112 7.21 17.17 -27.14
N SER A 113 6.81 15.91 -27.34
CA SER A 113 5.87 15.54 -28.40
C SER A 113 4.53 16.23 -28.22
N VAL A 114 3.97 16.19 -27.00
CA VAL A 114 2.70 16.84 -26.67
C VAL A 114 2.76 18.34 -26.87
N GLU A 115 3.86 18.99 -26.48
CA GLU A 115 4.06 20.44 -26.65
C GLU A 115 4.13 20.83 -28.13
N SER A 116 4.81 20.04 -28.97
CA SER A 116 4.86 20.25 -30.42
C SER A 116 3.49 20.11 -31.06
N GLU A 117 2.78 19.00 -30.79
CA GLU A 117 1.43 18.75 -31.29
C GLU A 117 0.44 19.81 -30.79
N PHE A 118 0.60 20.27 -29.55
CA PHE A 118 -0.21 21.32 -28.98
C PHE A 118 0.01 22.66 -29.70
N GLU A 119 1.26 23.06 -29.95
CA GLU A 119 1.54 24.32 -30.64
C GLU A 119 1.00 24.32 -32.08
N GLU A 120 1.13 23.19 -32.78
CA GLU A 120 0.54 22.99 -34.11
C GLU A 120 -0.99 23.14 -34.06
N ARG A 121 -1.67 22.47 -33.12
CA ARG A 121 -3.13 22.58 -32.99
C ARG A 121 -3.56 23.97 -32.55
N TRP A 122 -2.82 24.60 -31.65
CA TRP A 122 -3.13 25.92 -31.09
C TRP A 122 -3.02 27.03 -32.14
N THR A 123 -2.00 26.97 -33.00
CA THR A 123 -1.83 27.94 -34.11
C THR A 123 -2.95 27.79 -35.14
N VAL A 124 -3.34 26.56 -35.49
CA VAL A 124 -4.47 26.27 -36.39
C VAL A 124 -5.81 26.72 -35.81
N GLU A 125 -6.07 26.47 -34.52
CA GLU A 125 -7.33 26.86 -33.88
C GLU A 125 -7.46 28.38 -33.72
N ARG A 126 -6.35 29.08 -33.45
CA ARG A 126 -6.30 30.55 -33.51
C ARG A 126 -6.58 31.09 -34.92
N GLY A 127 -6.10 30.40 -35.95
CA GLY A 127 -6.40 30.73 -37.35
C GLY A 127 -7.90 30.64 -37.71
N LYS A 128 -8.70 29.89 -36.95
CA LYS A 128 -10.15 29.73 -37.16
C LYS A 128 -11.02 30.68 -36.33
N LYS A 129 -10.48 31.30 -35.28
CA LYS A 129 -11.21 32.26 -34.43
C LYS A 129 -10.88 33.71 -34.83
N ARG A 130 -11.35 34.11 -36.02
CA ARG A 130 -11.84 35.46 -36.38
C ARG A 130 -12.24 35.44 -37.86
N PRO A 131 -13.41 35.96 -38.26
CA PRO A 131 -13.50 36.54 -39.59
C PRO A 131 -12.44 37.64 -39.64
N ARG A 132 -11.51 37.57 -40.60
CA ARG A 132 -10.68 38.73 -40.97
C ARG A 132 -11.65 39.82 -41.42
N THR A 133 -12.01 40.75 -40.54
CA THR A 133 -12.24 42.10 -41.02
C THR A 133 -10.88 42.59 -41.47
N THR A 134 -10.79 42.96 -42.74
CA THR A 134 -9.58 43.28 -43.51
C THR A 134 -8.91 44.58 -43.07
N THR A 135 -9.15 45.03 -41.84
CA THR A 135 -8.74 46.34 -41.33
C THR A 135 -7.49 46.16 -40.46
N THR A 136 -6.34 46.54 -41.00
CA THR A 136 -5.08 46.59 -40.27
C THR A 136 -5.06 47.77 -39.29
N VAL A 137 -4.10 47.77 -38.37
CA VAL A 137 -3.91 48.86 -37.38
C VAL A 137 -3.70 50.20 -38.09
N ASP A 138 -3.00 50.17 -39.22
CA ASP A 138 -2.71 51.34 -40.06
C ASP A 138 -3.97 51.84 -40.79
N ASP A 139 -4.83 50.94 -41.30
CA ASP A 139 -6.10 51.31 -41.94
C ASP A 139 -7.06 52.03 -40.96
N VAL A 140 -7.01 51.67 -39.67
CA VAL A 140 -7.78 52.36 -38.63
C VAL A 140 -7.18 53.74 -38.38
N ILE A 141 -5.86 53.86 -38.28
CA ILE A 141 -5.23 55.16 -38.05
C ILE A 141 -5.52 56.12 -39.21
N GLU A 142 -5.48 55.65 -40.46
CA GLU A 142 -5.84 56.43 -41.65
C GLU A 142 -7.33 56.80 -41.70
N GLN A 143 -8.25 55.88 -41.36
CA GLN A 143 -9.70 56.17 -41.33
C GLN A 143 -10.09 57.29 -40.36
N PHE A 144 -9.34 57.47 -39.28
CA PHE A 144 -9.64 58.45 -38.23
C PHE A 144 -8.71 59.69 -38.28
N ASP A 145 -7.87 59.81 -39.31
CA ASP A 145 -6.95 60.95 -39.44
C ASP A 145 -7.70 62.28 -39.71
N GLY A 146 -8.89 62.21 -40.30
CA GLY A 146 -9.78 63.37 -40.50
C GLY A 146 -10.49 63.88 -39.23
N CYS A 147 -10.51 63.10 -38.13
CA CYS A 147 -11.19 63.47 -36.90
C CYS A 147 -10.20 64.09 -35.91
N SER A 148 -10.30 65.40 -35.68
CA SER A 148 -9.43 66.15 -34.76
C SER A 148 -10.11 66.51 -33.43
N THR A 149 -11.44 66.40 -33.36
CA THR A 149 -12.24 66.71 -32.16
C THR A 149 -12.96 65.48 -31.61
N VAL A 150 -13.26 65.50 -30.31
CA VAL A 150 -13.96 64.40 -29.62
C VAL A 150 -15.40 64.28 -30.15
N GLU A 151 -16.01 65.40 -30.51
CA GLU A 151 -17.37 65.50 -31.04
C GLU A 151 -17.49 64.80 -32.41
N SER A 152 -16.51 65.00 -33.31
CA SER A 152 -16.47 64.34 -34.63
C SER A 152 -16.34 62.82 -34.51
N LEU A 153 -15.61 62.33 -33.50
CA LEU A 153 -15.48 60.90 -33.23
C LEU A 153 -16.79 60.29 -32.67
N ILE A 154 -17.59 61.07 -31.95
CA ILE A 154 -18.87 60.62 -31.39
C ILE A 154 -19.92 60.46 -32.50
N GLU A 155 -19.91 61.32 -33.52
CA GLU A 155 -20.82 61.25 -34.68
C GLU A 155 -20.66 59.96 -35.49
N LEU A 156 -19.48 59.35 -35.50
CA LEU A 156 -19.21 58.06 -36.16
C LEU A 156 -19.97 56.88 -35.51
N GLY A 157 -20.49 57.09 -34.30
CA GLY A 157 -21.35 56.16 -33.61
C GLY A 157 -20.60 55.10 -32.79
N PRO A 158 -21.27 54.54 -31.76
CA PRO A 158 -20.62 53.69 -30.75
C PRO A 158 -20.09 52.37 -31.30
N MET A 159 -20.61 51.88 -32.43
CA MET A 159 -20.17 50.61 -33.03
C MET A 159 -18.79 50.74 -33.68
N LYS A 160 -18.55 51.78 -34.50
CA LYS A 160 -17.24 52.03 -35.14
C LYS A 160 -16.16 52.37 -34.11
N LEU A 161 -16.51 53.16 -33.09
CA LEU A 161 -15.65 53.44 -31.94
C LEU A 161 -15.22 52.16 -31.20
N ASN A 162 -16.15 51.23 -31.00
CA ASN A 162 -15.85 49.94 -30.36
C ASN A 162 -14.97 49.06 -31.25
N GLU A 163 -15.23 49.02 -32.55
CA GLU A 163 -14.44 48.28 -33.52
C GLU A 163 -12.99 48.78 -33.55
N ALA A 164 -12.79 50.10 -33.70
CA ALA A 164 -11.48 50.75 -33.69
C ALA A 164 -10.71 50.55 -32.37
N LEU A 165 -11.37 50.69 -31.22
CA LEU A 165 -10.70 50.41 -29.93
C LEU A 165 -10.34 48.93 -29.78
N ASN A 166 -11.14 48.03 -30.35
CA ASN A 166 -10.88 46.59 -30.30
C ASN A 166 -9.72 46.18 -31.23
N THR A 167 -9.62 46.75 -32.43
CA THR A 167 -8.52 46.51 -33.37
C THR A 167 -7.20 47.05 -32.81
N LEU A 168 -7.22 48.21 -32.14
CA LEU A 168 -6.06 48.80 -31.46
C LEU A 168 -5.70 48.13 -30.11
N GLY A 169 -6.48 47.15 -29.63
CA GLY A 169 -6.21 46.43 -28.38
C GLY A 169 -6.52 47.22 -27.08
N LEU A 170 -7.28 48.31 -27.19
CA LEU A 170 -7.59 49.22 -26.09
C LEU A 170 -8.92 48.89 -25.40
N LYS A 171 -9.12 49.43 -24.19
CA LYS A 171 -10.37 49.25 -23.44
C LYS A 171 -11.53 49.97 -24.13
N SER A 172 -12.59 49.22 -24.44
CA SER A 172 -13.84 49.70 -25.05
C SER A 172 -14.99 49.95 -24.06
N GLY A 173 -14.75 49.82 -22.74
CA GLY A 173 -15.74 50.11 -21.70
C GLY A 173 -15.88 51.61 -21.38
N GLY A 174 -17.03 52.02 -20.84
CA GLY A 174 -17.31 53.41 -20.44
C GLY A 174 -18.26 54.15 -21.39
N THR A 175 -18.43 55.46 -21.17
CA THR A 175 -19.29 56.32 -21.99
C THR A 175 -18.71 56.49 -23.40
N VAL A 176 -19.55 56.87 -24.37
CA VAL A 176 -19.12 57.10 -25.77
C VAL A 176 -18.03 58.17 -25.83
N TYR A 177 -18.14 59.20 -24.99
CA TYR A 177 -17.14 60.26 -24.83
C TYR A 177 -15.77 59.71 -24.41
N GLN A 178 -15.72 58.88 -23.36
CA GLN A 178 -14.48 58.26 -22.89
C GLN A 178 -13.84 57.30 -23.90
N ARG A 179 -14.63 56.72 -24.82
CA ARG A 179 -14.13 55.89 -25.91
C ARG A 179 -13.49 56.76 -27.00
N ALA A 180 -14.14 57.87 -27.36
CA ALA A 180 -13.61 58.85 -28.31
C ALA A 180 -12.32 59.52 -27.80
N GLU A 181 -12.27 59.90 -26.52
CA GLU A 181 -11.05 60.43 -25.88
C GLU A 181 -9.87 59.45 -25.96
N ARG A 182 -10.12 58.14 -25.79
CA ARG A 182 -9.05 57.13 -25.89
C ARG A 182 -8.54 56.96 -27.32
N LEU A 183 -9.40 57.01 -28.33
CA LEU A 183 -8.97 57.00 -29.73
C LEU A 183 -8.17 58.26 -30.07
N LEU A 184 -8.62 59.43 -29.61
CA LEU A 184 -7.92 60.70 -29.80
C LEU A 184 -6.56 60.70 -29.09
N LEU A 185 -6.46 60.08 -27.91
CA LEU A 185 -5.20 59.93 -27.18
C LEU A 185 -4.17 59.10 -27.96
N VAL A 186 -4.61 58.05 -28.66
CA VAL A 186 -3.72 57.22 -29.51
C VAL A 186 -3.23 57.98 -30.73
N LYS A 187 -4.03 58.89 -31.27
CA LYS A 187 -3.59 59.78 -32.36
C LYS A 187 -2.48 60.73 -31.91
N ASN A 188 -2.59 61.27 -30.70
CA ASN A 188 -1.65 62.24 -30.16
C ASN A 188 -0.42 61.62 -29.49
N THR A 189 -0.50 60.34 -29.09
CA THR A 189 0.60 59.63 -28.45
C THR A 189 0.76 58.24 -29.05
N PRO A 190 1.96 57.88 -29.55
CA PRO A 190 2.17 56.58 -30.17
C PRO A 190 1.91 55.45 -29.18
N LEU A 191 1.43 54.31 -29.69
CA LEU A 191 0.98 53.16 -28.90
C LEU A 191 2.02 52.66 -27.89
N GLU A 192 3.31 52.78 -28.20
CA GLU A 192 4.41 52.36 -27.34
C GLU A 192 4.57 53.21 -26.05
N LYS A 193 4.12 54.47 -26.08
CA LYS A 193 4.24 55.42 -24.95
C LYS A 193 2.98 55.44 -24.07
N LEU A 194 1.94 54.72 -24.44
CA LEU A 194 0.70 54.64 -23.68
C LEU A 194 0.87 53.77 -22.43
N GLY A 195 0.37 54.24 -21.29
CA GLY A 195 0.40 53.47 -20.05
C GLY A 195 -0.46 52.20 -20.13
N ARG A 196 -0.04 51.13 -19.45
CA ARG A 196 -0.76 49.83 -19.34
C ARG A 196 -2.22 49.93 -18.86
N LYS A 197 -2.65 51.09 -18.35
CA LYS A 197 -4.03 51.37 -17.93
C LYS A 197 -5.01 51.41 -19.11
N HIS A 198 -4.58 51.80 -20.30
CA HIS A 198 -5.45 51.98 -21.48
C HIS A 198 -5.63 50.71 -22.31
N PHE A 199 -4.64 49.82 -22.26
CA PHE A 199 -4.70 48.51 -22.89
C PHE A 199 -5.65 47.57 -22.16
N LYS A 200 -6.31 46.67 -22.91
CA LYS A 200 -6.98 45.53 -22.29
C LYS A 200 -5.93 44.69 -21.56
N LYS A 201 -6.27 44.19 -20.37
CA LYS A 201 -5.45 43.14 -19.74
C LYS A 201 -5.50 41.93 -20.66
N GLU A 202 -4.36 41.50 -21.18
CA GLU A 202 -4.25 40.22 -21.89
C GLU A 202 -4.61 39.09 -20.91
N LYS A 203 -5.80 38.50 -21.09
CA LYS A 203 -6.19 37.26 -20.39
C LYS A 203 -5.67 36.01 -21.09
N ASP A 204 -5.01 36.17 -22.24
CA ASP A 204 -4.72 35.07 -23.18
C ASP A 204 -3.61 34.12 -22.70
N TYR A 205 -2.59 34.63 -22.01
CA TYR A 205 -1.45 33.79 -21.55
C TYR A 205 -1.86 32.76 -20.49
N CYS A 206 -2.76 33.14 -19.57
CA CYS A 206 -3.29 32.23 -18.54
C CYS A 206 -4.04 31.03 -19.14
N CYS A 207 -4.76 31.26 -20.25
CA CYS A 207 -5.53 30.22 -20.93
C CYS A 207 -4.63 29.24 -21.69
N LYS A 208 -3.52 29.70 -22.28
CA LYS A 208 -2.60 28.82 -23.04
C LYS A 208 -1.87 27.86 -22.11
N GLU A 209 -1.31 28.36 -21.00
CA GLU A 209 -0.61 27.52 -20.01
C GLU A 209 -1.55 26.46 -19.41
N THR A 210 -2.76 26.87 -19.02
CA THR A 210 -3.77 25.96 -18.48
C THR A 210 -4.18 24.90 -19.51
N ALA A 211 -4.36 25.28 -20.77
CA ALA A 211 -4.69 24.35 -21.84
C ALA A 211 -3.56 23.36 -22.14
N LEU A 212 -2.30 23.78 -22.02
CA LEU A 212 -1.14 22.90 -22.17
C LEU A 212 -1.05 21.90 -21.01
N ILE A 213 -1.33 22.33 -19.77
CA ILE A 213 -1.45 21.43 -18.62
C ILE A 213 -2.59 20.42 -18.84
N GLU A 214 -3.75 20.87 -19.34
CA GLU A 214 -4.88 20.00 -19.70
C GLU A 214 -4.48 18.94 -20.73
N ALA A 215 -3.75 19.33 -21.78
CA ALA A 215 -3.25 18.40 -22.80
C ALA A 215 -2.26 17.38 -22.21
N LYS A 216 -1.35 17.81 -21.33
CA LYS A 216 -0.43 16.91 -20.63
C LYS A 216 -1.18 15.90 -19.75
N VAL A 217 -2.16 16.36 -18.95
CA VAL A 217 -2.98 15.48 -18.11
C VAL A 217 -3.73 14.46 -18.96
N ASN A 218 -4.35 14.87 -20.07
CA ASN A 218 -5.00 13.94 -20.99
C ASN A 218 -4.03 12.88 -21.52
N LYS A 219 -2.81 13.27 -21.89
CA LYS A 219 -1.81 12.31 -22.36
C LYS A 219 -1.41 11.31 -21.28
N LEU A 220 -1.25 11.75 -20.03
CA LEU A 220 -0.97 10.83 -18.92
C LEU A 220 -2.15 9.90 -18.64
N CYS A 221 -3.38 10.39 -18.72
CA CYS A 221 -4.59 9.56 -18.59
C CYS A 221 -4.69 8.51 -19.72
N GLU A 222 -4.28 8.83 -20.95
CA GLU A 222 -4.19 7.85 -22.03
C GLU A 222 -3.18 6.74 -21.71
N LEU A 223 -2.01 7.10 -21.19
CA LEU A 223 -0.95 6.15 -20.80
C LEU A 223 -1.35 5.26 -19.61
N LEU A 224 -2.22 5.79 -18.74
CA LEU A 224 -2.72 5.12 -17.53
C LEU A 224 -4.13 4.56 -17.70
N LYS A 225 -4.65 4.45 -18.93
CA LYS A 225 -6.04 4.03 -19.19
C LYS A 225 -6.40 2.73 -18.48
N ASP A 226 -5.55 1.71 -18.60
CA ASP A 226 -5.80 0.40 -17.98
C ASP A 226 -5.79 0.48 -16.45
N VAL A 227 -4.89 1.29 -15.87
CA VAL A 227 -4.78 1.50 -14.42
C VAL A 227 -6.02 2.23 -13.89
N LEU A 228 -6.49 3.24 -14.62
CA LEU A 228 -7.71 3.98 -14.30
C LEU A 228 -8.95 3.08 -14.39
N GLU A 229 -9.02 2.21 -15.38
CA GLU A 229 -10.12 1.26 -15.54
C GLU A 229 -10.17 0.24 -14.40
N ARG A 230 -9.01 -0.34 -14.02
CA ARG A 230 -8.90 -1.19 -12.82
C ARG A 230 -9.31 -0.47 -11.53
N THR A 231 -8.92 0.80 -11.40
CA THR A 231 -9.28 1.61 -10.22
C THR A 231 -10.79 1.85 -10.16
N ARG A 232 -11.43 2.15 -11.29
CA ARG A 232 -12.90 2.30 -11.39
C ARG A 232 -13.63 1.02 -10.99
N GLU A 233 -13.17 -0.11 -11.50
CA GLU A 233 -13.74 -1.42 -11.17
C GLU A 233 -13.59 -1.74 -9.68
N ARG A 234 -12.39 -1.55 -9.11
CA ARG A 234 -12.15 -1.76 -7.67
C ARG A 234 -13.09 -0.93 -6.81
N VAL A 235 -13.26 0.36 -7.14
CA VAL A 235 -14.13 1.25 -6.38
C VAL A 235 -15.61 0.84 -6.49
N ARG A 236 -16.07 0.44 -7.68
CA ARG A 236 -17.44 -0.07 -7.88
C ARG A 236 -17.67 -1.36 -7.10
N ASN A 237 -16.71 -2.27 -7.10
CA ASN A 237 -16.78 -3.53 -6.36
C ASN A 237 -16.82 -3.26 -4.85
N ARG A 238 -15.92 -2.42 -4.33
CA ARG A 238 -15.91 -2.01 -2.92
C ARG A 238 -17.20 -1.32 -2.48
N GLN A 239 -17.87 -0.58 -3.37
CA GLN A 239 -19.17 0.04 -3.06
C GLN A 239 -20.29 -0.99 -2.82
N GLY A 240 -20.18 -2.19 -3.42
CA GLY A 240 -21.14 -3.28 -3.26
C GLY A 240 -20.80 -4.28 -2.15
N MET A 241 -19.63 -4.18 -1.52
CA MET A 241 -19.18 -5.12 -0.50
C MET A 241 -19.84 -4.89 0.86
N THR A 242 -20.00 -5.97 1.62
CA THR A 242 -20.36 -5.90 3.04
C THR A 242 -19.17 -5.46 3.90
N PHE A 243 -19.43 -5.05 5.14
CA PHE A 243 -18.38 -4.60 6.06
C PHE A 243 -17.29 -5.66 6.28
N ASP A 244 -17.67 -6.91 6.52
CA ASP A 244 -16.72 -8.01 6.74
C ASP A 244 -15.87 -8.29 5.50
N GLU A 245 -16.44 -8.15 4.30
CA GLU A 245 -15.71 -8.29 3.04
C GLU A 245 -14.71 -7.14 2.83
N LEU A 246 -15.09 -5.90 3.15
CA LEU A 246 -14.19 -4.74 3.08
C LEU A 246 -13.00 -4.87 4.03
N VAL A 247 -13.21 -5.42 5.23
CA VAL A 247 -12.12 -5.67 6.18
C VAL A 247 -11.16 -6.71 5.60
N ARG A 248 -11.67 -7.82 5.05
CA ARG A 248 -10.82 -8.85 4.42
C ARG A 248 -10.07 -8.33 3.19
N ASP A 249 -10.72 -7.53 2.34
CA ASP A 249 -10.11 -6.92 1.16
C ASP A 249 -8.94 -6.00 1.55
N ARG A 250 -9.14 -5.16 2.58
CA ARG A 250 -8.08 -4.31 3.12
C ARG A 250 -6.94 -5.12 3.74
N ASP A 251 -7.26 -6.17 4.49
CA ASP A 251 -6.23 -7.01 5.11
C ASP A 251 -5.43 -7.76 4.04
N ALA A 252 -6.06 -8.21 2.95
CA ALA A 252 -5.38 -8.79 1.79
C ALA A 252 -4.46 -7.80 1.07
N ASP A 253 -4.90 -6.55 0.86
CA ASP A 253 -4.02 -5.48 0.34
C ASP A 253 -2.81 -5.26 1.27
N HIS A 254 -3.03 -5.31 2.57
CA HIS A 254 -1.98 -5.17 3.59
C HIS A 254 -1.01 -6.34 3.58
N GLU A 255 -1.48 -7.57 3.35
CA GLU A 255 -0.64 -8.75 3.16
C GLU A 255 0.20 -8.65 1.89
N ILE A 256 -0.36 -8.16 0.78
CA ILE A 256 0.40 -7.89 -0.46
C ILE A 256 1.48 -6.84 -0.19
N LEU A 257 1.15 -5.76 0.52
CA LEU A 257 2.11 -4.72 0.96
C LEU A 257 3.26 -5.32 1.79
N VAL A 258 2.95 -6.24 2.71
CA VAL A 258 3.95 -6.91 3.54
C VAL A 258 4.74 -7.95 2.76
N HIS A 259 4.15 -8.65 1.81
CA HIS A 259 4.83 -9.67 1.02
C HIS A 259 5.80 -9.07 0.01
N ASP A 260 5.44 -7.97 -0.67
CA ASP A 260 6.28 -7.36 -1.71
C ASP A 260 7.41 -6.48 -1.12
N ILE A 261 7.18 -5.83 0.03
CA ILE A 261 8.28 -5.19 0.81
C ILE A 261 9.07 -6.27 1.60
N GLY A 262 8.47 -7.45 1.80
CA GLY A 262 8.96 -8.47 2.73
C GLY A 262 9.55 -9.72 2.09
N SER A 263 9.57 -9.86 0.77
CA SER A 263 10.05 -11.09 0.11
C SER A 263 11.54 -11.35 0.30
N ASP A 264 12.33 -10.32 0.64
CA ASP A 264 13.71 -10.47 1.15
C ASP A 264 13.87 -10.12 2.65
N ASN A 265 12.80 -9.70 3.35
CA ASN A 265 12.83 -9.48 4.82
C ASN A 265 12.28 -10.66 5.63
N ALA A 266 12.00 -11.81 5.00
CA ALA A 266 11.76 -13.05 5.74
C ALA A 266 13.09 -13.66 6.24
N ASP A 267 14.21 -13.40 5.56
CA ASP A 267 15.56 -13.82 5.97
C ASP A 267 16.43 -12.68 6.54
N GLU A 268 15.96 -11.43 6.52
CA GLU A 268 16.60 -10.29 7.20
C GLU A 268 15.90 -9.82 8.48
N LYS A 269 15.29 -10.75 9.24
CA LYS A 269 15.41 -10.66 10.71
C LYS A 269 16.86 -10.97 11.11
N ARG A 270 17.80 -10.11 10.70
CA ARG A 270 19.13 -10.08 11.30
C ARG A 270 18.96 -9.69 12.77
N ASP A 271 19.01 -10.71 13.61
CA ASP A 271 19.79 -10.68 14.85
C ASP A 271 19.52 -9.56 15.85
N CYS A 272 18.27 -9.39 16.29
CA CYS A 272 18.05 -8.98 17.69
C CYS A 272 18.40 -10.12 18.67
N ASN A 273 18.67 -11.33 18.16
CA ASN A 273 19.01 -12.52 18.93
C ASN A 273 20.21 -13.31 18.32
N PRO A 274 21.40 -12.70 18.28
CA PRO A 274 22.60 -13.33 17.70
C PRO A 274 22.99 -14.65 18.40
N LEU A 275 22.48 -14.90 19.60
CA LEU A 275 22.69 -16.13 20.38
C LEU A 275 21.52 -17.14 20.29
N LYS A 276 20.48 -16.88 19.47
CA LYS A 276 19.26 -17.71 19.33
C LYS A 276 18.64 -18.12 20.68
N LEU A 277 18.70 -17.22 21.67
CA LEU A 277 18.13 -17.41 22.99
C LEU A 277 16.60 -17.42 22.93
N PRO A 278 15.91 -18.27 23.72
CA PRO A 278 14.46 -18.28 23.76
C PRO A 278 13.90 -16.90 24.11
N LEU A 279 12.78 -16.54 23.48
CA LEU A 279 12.10 -15.26 23.67
C LEU A 279 11.32 -15.31 24.99
N GLY A 280 11.38 -14.21 25.74
CA GLY A 280 10.57 -14.05 26.94
C GLY A 280 9.11 -13.73 26.60
N TRP A 281 8.28 -13.59 27.64
CA TRP A 281 6.88 -13.15 27.53
C TRP A 281 6.73 -11.71 26.96
N ASP A 282 7.79 -10.90 27.01
CA ASP A 282 7.88 -9.54 26.42
C ASP A 282 8.27 -9.57 24.93
N GLY A 283 8.38 -10.75 24.31
CA GLY A 283 8.78 -10.90 22.89
C GLY A 283 10.23 -10.52 22.59
N LYS A 284 11.03 -10.15 23.60
CA LYS A 284 12.46 -9.88 23.51
C LYS A 284 13.30 -11.10 23.92
N PRO A 285 14.52 -11.29 23.38
CA PRO A 285 15.40 -12.38 23.79
C PRO A 285 15.76 -12.28 25.26
N ILE A 286 15.69 -13.40 25.97
CA ILE A 286 16.04 -13.46 27.38
C ILE A 286 17.54 -13.14 27.52
N PRO A 287 17.94 -12.23 28.43
CA PRO A 287 19.34 -11.94 28.69
C PRO A 287 20.16 -13.21 28.97
N TYR A 288 21.37 -13.31 28.43
CA TYR A 288 22.19 -14.53 28.50
C TYR A 288 22.48 -15.03 29.92
N TRP A 289 22.68 -14.13 30.88
CA TRP A 289 22.87 -14.49 32.28
C TRP A 289 21.62 -15.13 32.89
N LEU A 290 20.43 -14.67 32.50
CA LEU A 290 19.15 -15.19 32.97
C LEU A 290 18.85 -16.56 32.34
N TYR A 291 19.23 -16.73 31.07
CA TYR A 291 19.21 -18.02 30.37
C TYR A 291 20.06 -19.06 31.09
N LYS A 292 21.28 -18.69 31.52
CA LYS A 292 22.18 -19.55 32.29
C LYS A 292 21.70 -19.77 33.74
N LEU A 293 21.15 -18.76 34.39
CA LEU A 293 20.65 -18.84 35.76
C LEU A 293 19.45 -19.80 35.88
N TYR A 294 18.50 -19.72 34.95
CA TYR A 294 17.35 -20.63 34.92
C TYR A 294 17.69 -22.02 34.33
N GLY A 295 18.93 -22.23 33.89
CA GLY A 295 19.38 -23.52 33.37
C GLY A 295 18.83 -23.90 32.01
N LEU A 296 18.30 -22.95 31.22
CA LEU A 296 17.78 -23.22 29.87
C LEU A 296 18.89 -23.59 28.87
N ASN A 297 20.15 -23.43 29.26
CA ASN A 297 21.35 -23.86 28.53
C ASN A 297 21.63 -25.36 28.62
N GLN A 298 20.91 -26.08 29.47
CA GLN A 298 21.02 -27.53 29.60
C GLN A 298 19.93 -28.20 28.77
N GLU A 299 20.35 -29.08 27.85
CA GLU A 299 19.45 -29.84 27.00
C GLU A 299 19.22 -31.23 27.60
N PHE A 300 17.95 -31.59 27.81
CA PHE A 300 17.54 -32.89 28.34
C PHE A 300 16.76 -33.64 27.27
N LYS A 301 17.08 -34.92 27.05
CA LYS A 301 16.41 -35.75 26.05
C LYS A 301 15.55 -36.80 26.74
N CYS A 302 14.35 -37.02 26.22
CA CYS A 302 13.45 -38.08 26.70
C CYS A 302 13.19 -39.08 25.58
N GLU A 303 13.56 -40.35 25.81
CA GLU A 303 13.42 -41.43 24.81
C GLU A 303 11.96 -41.83 24.65
N ILE A 304 11.19 -41.86 25.75
CA ILE A 304 9.75 -42.18 25.75
C ILE A 304 8.94 -41.19 24.88
N CYS A 305 9.40 -39.94 24.79
CA CYS A 305 8.80 -38.90 23.95
C CYS A 305 9.33 -38.87 22.50
N GLY A 306 10.07 -39.90 22.05
CA GLY A 306 10.67 -39.95 20.72
C GLY A 306 11.96 -39.14 20.59
N ASN A 307 12.82 -39.17 21.60
CA ASN A 307 14.09 -38.42 21.68
C ASN A 307 13.91 -36.90 21.57
N PHE A 308 12.76 -36.38 21.99
CA PHE A 308 12.53 -34.94 22.02
C PHE A 308 13.46 -34.26 23.03
N THR A 309 14.01 -33.11 22.62
CA THR A 309 14.94 -32.34 23.43
C THR A 309 14.22 -31.18 24.11
N TYR A 310 14.24 -31.18 25.44
CA TYR A 310 13.70 -30.12 26.30
C TYR A 310 14.82 -29.22 26.78
N LYS A 311 14.55 -27.90 26.85
CA LYS A 311 15.54 -26.90 27.26
C LYS A 311 15.30 -26.48 28.71
N GLY A 312 16.21 -26.89 29.57
CA GLY A 312 16.19 -26.61 31.00
C GLY A 312 15.37 -27.59 31.82
N ARG A 313 15.78 -27.73 33.08
CA ARG A 313 15.26 -28.74 34.01
C ARG A 313 13.77 -28.55 34.33
N ARG A 314 13.30 -27.30 34.44
CA ARG A 314 11.88 -27.01 34.73
C ARG A 314 10.94 -27.44 33.60
N ASP A 315 11.34 -27.22 32.36
CA ASP A 315 10.55 -27.64 31.20
C ASP A 315 10.55 -29.17 31.08
N TYR A 316 11.70 -29.78 31.36
CA TYR A 316 11.82 -31.22 31.51
C TYR A 316 10.92 -31.77 32.62
N GLU A 317 10.92 -31.26 33.85
CA GLU A 317 10.04 -31.80 34.91
C GLU A 317 8.54 -31.66 34.56
N LYS A 318 8.16 -30.60 33.85
CA LYS A 318 6.78 -30.41 33.38
C LYS A 318 6.37 -31.42 32.30
N HIS A 319 7.31 -31.87 31.46
CA HIS A 319 6.97 -32.74 30.34
C HIS A 319 6.40 -34.10 30.77
N PHE A 320 6.74 -34.60 31.96
CA PHE A 320 6.21 -35.86 32.52
C PHE A 320 4.68 -35.84 32.72
N HIS A 321 4.13 -34.66 32.98
CA HIS A 321 2.68 -34.44 33.07
C HIS A 321 2.06 -34.02 31.73
N GLY A 322 2.87 -33.87 30.68
CA GLY A 322 2.44 -33.46 29.36
C GLY A 322 1.80 -34.58 28.55
N ALA A 323 0.91 -34.21 27.63
CA ALA A 323 0.18 -35.15 26.78
C ALA A 323 1.10 -36.06 25.95
N ARG A 324 2.25 -35.55 25.47
CA ARG A 324 3.20 -36.35 24.68
C ARG A 324 3.81 -37.49 25.49
N HIS A 325 4.20 -37.20 26.73
CA HIS A 325 4.78 -38.23 27.61
C HIS A 325 3.72 -39.23 28.06
N GLN A 326 2.52 -38.74 28.42
CA GLN A 326 1.39 -39.61 28.73
C GLN A 326 1.04 -40.53 27.56
N HIS A 327 1.05 -40.01 26.33
CA HIS A 327 0.84 -40.82 25.13
C HIS A 327 1.96 -41.85 24.94
N GLY A 328 3.23 -41.46 25.11
CA GLY A 328 4.36 -42.38 25.05
C GLY A 328 4.25 -43.53 26.06
N MET A 329 3.88 -43.22 27.30
CA MET A 329 3.63 -44.21 28.35
C MET A 329 2.42 -45.11 28.02
N SER A 330 1.35 -44.52 27.45
CA SER A 330 0.18 -45.26 26.98
C SER A 330 0.52 -46.23 25.85
N CYS A 331 1.40 -45.84 24.92
CA CYS A 331 1.88 -46.72 23.84
C CYS A 331 2.72 -47.89 24.37
N LEU A 332 3.40 -47.70 25.50
CA LEU A 332 4.13 -48.77 26.20
C LEU A 332 3.22 -49.65 27.06
N GLY A 333 1.94 -49.28 27.22
CA GLY A 333 0.99 -49.99 28.09
C GLY A 333 1.26 -49.77 29.59
N ILE A 334 2.01 -48.72 29.96
CA ILE A 334 2.36 -48.40 31.34
C ILE A 334 1.51 -47.19 31.80
N PRO A 335 0.80 -47.27 32.94
CA PRO A 335 0.05 -46.13 33.45
C PRO A 335 1.01 -45.04 33.96
N ASN A 336 0.81 -43.80 33.49
CA ASN A 336 1.60 -42.64 33.91
C ASN A 336 1.24 -42.22 35.36
N THR A 337 1.86 -42.85 36.33
CA THR A 337 1.71 -42.54 37.77
C THR A 337 2.93 -41.81 38.31
N LYS A 338 2.83 -41.18 39.48
CA LYS A 338 3.95 -40.46 40.14
C LYS A 338 5.21 -41.32 40.33
N SER A 339 5.06 -42.64 40.39
CA SER A 339 6.17 -43.59 40.50
C SER A 339 7.11 -43.58 39.27
N PHE A 340 6.60 -43.12 38.12
CA PHE A 340 7.35 -43.05 36.87
C PHE A 340 7.90 -41.64 36.58
N HIS A 341 7.87 -40.74 37.57
CA HIS A 341 8.50 -39.42 37.44
C HIS A 341 10.02 -39.57 37.29
N ASP A 342 10.64 -38.72 36.46
CA ASP A 342 12.08 -38.72 36.15
C ASP A 342 12.62 -39.91 35.34
N ILE A 343 11.75 -40.76 34.79
CA ILE A 343 12.17 -41.88 33.93
C ILE A 343 12.18 -41.45 32.47
N ALA A 344 13.37 -41.41 31.88
CA ALA A 344 13.57 -40.94 30.50
C ALA A 344 13.66 -42.09 29.49
N ARG A 345 14.26 -43.21 29.91
CA ARG A 345 14.59 -44.36 29.06
C ARG A 345 13.45 -45.38 29.07
N ILE A 346 13.22 -45.99 27.92
CA ILE A 346 12.13 -46.96 27.73
C ILE A 346 12.41 -48.27 28.50
N ASP A 347 13.67 -48.69 28.54
CA ASP A 347 14.07 -49.94 29.20
C ASP A 347 13.85 -49.84 30.72
N ASP A 348 14.34 -48.76 31.34
CA ASP A 348 14.18 -48.47 32.76
C ASP A 348 12.69 -48.43 33.18
N ALA A 349 11.83 -47.85 32.32
CA ALA A 349 10.38 -47.79 32.56
C ALA A 349 9.74 -49.19 32.58
N LYS A 350 10.16 -50.07 31.66
CA LYS A 350 9.67 -51.46 31.59
C LYS A 350 10.12 -52.28 32.79
N GLU A 351 11.39 -52.16 33.19
CA GLU A 351 11.93 -52.84 34.36
C GLU A 351 11.20 -52.42 35.64
N LEU A 352 11.01 -51.12 35.84
CA LEU A 352 10.27 -50.62 37.00
C LEU A 352 8.83 -51.11 37.00
N TRP A 353 8.18 -51.13 35.84
CA TRP A 353 6.81 -51.63 35.74
C TRP A 353 6.71 -53.11 36.10
N GLN A 354 7.64 -53.94 35.63
CA GLN A 354 7.70 -55.36 36.00
C GLN A 354 7.87 -55.53 37.51
N GLN A 355 8.76 -54.76 38.14
CA GLN A 355 8.94 -54.81 39.60
C GLN A 355 7.68 -54.37 40.36
N ILE A 356 6.99 -53.33 39.89
CA ILE A 356 5.73 -52.87 40.50
C ILE A 356 4.64 -53.93 40.34
N GLN A 357 4.54 -54.58 39.18
CA GLN A 357 3.58 -55.66 38.94
C GLN A 357 3.85 -56.85 39.84
N LEU A 358 5.11 -57.25 40.04
CA LEU A 358 5.48 -58.31 40.97
C LEU A 358 5.07 -57.96 42.41
N ARG A 359 5.36 -56.73 42.87
CA ARG A 359 4.97 -56.28 44.21
C ARG A 359 3.45 -56.19 44.38
N LYS A 360 2.72 -55.72 43.37
CA LYS A 360 1.25 -55.65 43.40
C LYS A 360 0.61 -57.04 43.32
N GLY A 361 1.16 -57.95 42.51
CA GLY A 361 0.73 -59.34 42.43
C GLY A 361 0.86 -60.07 43.77
N LEU A 362 1.88 -59.71 44.57
CA LEU A 362 2.04 -60.20 45.95
C LEU A 362 1.07 -59.56 46.95
N SER A 363 0.57 -58.34 46.69
CA SER A 363 -0.32 -57.61 47.61
C SER A 363 -1.80 -57.70 47.25
N LEU A 364 -2.15 -58.22 46.08
CA LEU A 364 -3.53 -58.43 45.66
C LEU A 364 -4.02 -59.71 46.34
N TRP A 365 -4.94 -59.57 47.31
CA TRP A 365 -5.64 -60.70 47.91
C TRP A 365 -6.35 -61.49 46.80
N GLN A 366 -5.95 -62.74 46.62
CA GLN A 366 -6.57 -63.67 45.67
C GLN A 366 -7.58 -64.53 46.43
N PRO A 367 -8.91 -64.27 46.33
CA PRO A 367 -9.92 -64.99 47.10
C PRO A 367 -9.88 -66.50 46.81
N ASP A 368 -9.65 -66.87 45.55
CA ASP A 368 -9.64 -68.27 45.12
C ASP A 368 -8.56 -69.14 45.78
N VAL A 369 -7.47 -68.50 46.25
CA VAL A 369 -6.29 -69.16 46.83
C VAL A 369 -6.16 -68.88 48.33
N LEU A 370 -6.62 -67.72 48.80
CA LEU A 370 -6.43 -67.28 50.19
C LEU A 370 -7.71 -67.38 51.04
N GLU A 371 -8.89 -67.53 50.42
CA GLU A 371 -10.15 -67.73 51.16
C GLU A 371 -10.36 -69.23 51.39
N GLU A 372 -10.38 -69.61 52.66
CA GLU A 372 -10.53 -71.00 53.12
C GLU A 372 -12.00 -71.27 53.43
N TYR A 373 -12.50 -72.42 52.97
CA TYR A 373 -13.84 -72.95 53.21
C TYR A 373 -13.71 -74.29 53.94
N GLU A 374 -14.55 -74.50 54.95
CA GLU A 374 -14.63 -75.76 55.69
C GLU A 374 -15.84 -76.56 55.21
N ASP A 375 -15.66 -77.86 54.97
CA ASP A 375 -16.77 -78.78 54.69
C ASP A 375 -17.48 -79.23 55.98
N ALA A 376 -18.59 -79.97 55.85
CA ALA A 376 -19.36 -80.48 56.99
C ALA A 376 -18.58 -81.49 57.85
N GLU A 377 -17.47 -82.05 57.34
CA GLU A 377 -16.58 -82.96 58.06
C GLU A 377 -15.41 -82.23 58.75
N GLY A 378 -15.31 -80.90 58.57
CA GLY A 378 -14.30 -80.04 59.17
C GLY A 378 -12.97 -79.98 58.40
N ASN A 379 -12.92 -80.43 57.15
CA ASN A 379 -11.74 -80.31 56.31
C ASN A 379 -11.68 -78.93 55.64
N VAL A 380 -10.52 -78.29 55.70
CA VAL A 380 -10.30 -76.94 55.17
C VAL A 380 -9.74 -76.98 53.76
N TYR A 381 -10.40 -76.31 52.82
CA TYR A 381 -9.96 -76.20 51.44
C TYR A 381 -9.93 -74.75 50.98
N ASN A 382 -9.04 -74.43 50.05
CA ASN A 382 -9.13 -73.15 49.35
C ASN A 382 -10.41 -73.10 48.52
N LYS A 383 -11.00 -71.91 48.37
CA LYS A 383 -12.26 -71.69 47.65
C LYS A 383 -12.34 -72.37 46.28
N LYS A 384 -11.25 -72.32 45.50
CA LYS A 384 -11.22 -72.95 44.17
C LYS A 384 -11.36 -74.48 44.25
N THR A 385 -10.57 -75.10 45.12
CA THR A 385 -10.63 -76.55 45.38
C THR A 385 -12.00 -76.96 45.93
N TYR A 386 -12.56 -76.20 46.86
CA TYR A 386 -13.90 -76.46 47.38
C TYR A 386 -14.96 -76.45 46.28
N ASN A 387 -14.97 -75.39 45.45
CA ASN A 387 -15.93 -75.27 44.35
C ASN A 387 -15.76 -76.35 43.27
N ASP A 388 -14.53 -76.75 42.97
CA ASP A 388 -14.27 -77.82 42.01
C ASP A 388 -14.72 -79.19 42.57
N LEU A 389 -14.51 -79.45 43.87
CA LEU A 389 -15.00 -80.67 44.55
C LEU A 389 -16.53 -80.70 44.65
N VAL A 390 -17.17 -79.56 44.89
CA VAL A 390 -18.65 -79.43 44.84
C VAL A 390 -19.16 -79.72 43.43
N ARG A 391 -18.52 -79.17 42.38
CA ARG A 391 -18.91 -79.45 40.98
C ARG A 391 -18.73 -80.90 40.58
N GLN A 392 -17.73 -81.58 41.13
CA GLN A 392 -17.52 -83.02 40.94
C GLN A 392 -18.47 -83.88 41.77
N GLY A 393 -19.24 -83.27 42.68
CA GLY A 393 -20.20 -83.95 43.56
C GLY A 393 -19.57 -84.69 44.73
N ILE A 394 -18.30 -84.40 45.05
CA ILE A 394 -17.55 -85.05 46.14
C ILE A 394 -17.92 -84.43 47.49
N ILE A 395 -18.07 -83.10 47.54
CA ILE A 395 -18.58 -82.38 48.71
C ILE A 395 -20.05 -82.05 48.45
N GLN A 396 -20.93 -82.47 49.36
CA GLN A 396 -22.35 -82.10 49.33
C GLN A 396 -22.55 -80.83 50.14
N VAL A 397 -23.15 -79.82 49.51
CA VAL A 397 -23.39 -78.48 50.09
C VAL A 397 -24.54 -78.50 51.10
#